data_AF-A0A0L6WZT6-F1
#
_entry.id   AF-A0A0L6WZT6-F1
#
_cell.length_a   1.000
_cell.length_b   1.000
_cell.length_c   1.000
_cell.angle_alpha   90.00
_cell.angle_beta   90.00
_cell.angle_gamma   90.00
#
_symmetry.space_group_name_H-M   'P 1'
#
loop_
_entity.id
_entity.type
_entity.pdbx_description
1 polymer ?
#
loop_
_entity_poly.entity_id
_entity_poly.type
_entity_poly.pdbx_seq_one_letter_code
_entity_poly.pdbx_strand_id
1 'polypeptide(L)'
;MASKVSQVELPDEDDDMYSYFNKSISAVQEHADHFEQVYARPALRTSQAFFDEHPIAATFIAIFLFLSVVPVTMFLGLSLFAVASFTFVALTSTVILSAIVVLSLLSLLILTLLITFASSAFLTISGISIYSFASLLNLLRIYGSSGVSLWMDQMSELIFGAFPVPPQINTNDERPLSPDEQDEARWSDVQDGTDPHDLDSGAEHEGLATPSSIHEPSFKDNGDSR
;
A
#
# COMPACT_ATOMS: atom_id res chain seq x y z
N MET A 1 14.55 -57.26 -6.96
CA MET A 1 13.52 -56.21 -6.79
C MET A 1 14.15 -54.88 -7.15
N ALA A 2 13.95 -54.41 -8.38
CA ALA A 2 14.48 -53.13 -8.86
C ALA A 2 13.29 -52.19 -9.05
N SER A 3 13.26 -51.14 -8.23
CA SER A 3 12.23 -50.11 -8.24
C SER A 3 12.43 -49.21 -9.46
N LYS A 4 11.54 -49.31 -10.45
CA LYS A 4 11.43 -48.36 -11.55
C LYS A 4 10.77 -47.11 -11.00
N VAL A 5 11.59 -46.15 -10.60
CA VAL A 5 11.17 -44.78 -10.30
C VAL A 5 10.73 -44.16 -11.62
N SER A 6 9.42 -44.06 -11.83
CA SER A 6 8.86 -43.24 -12.90
C SER A 6 9.22 -41.78 -12.61
N GLN A 7 10.20 -41.25 -13.34
CA GLN A 7 10.38 -39.81 -13.41
C GLN A 7 9.12 -39.21 -14.03
N VAL A 8 8.52 -38.28 -13.29
CA VAL A 8 7.50 -37.38 -13.81
C VAL A 8 8.27 -36.37 -14.66
N GLU A 9 8.33 -36.60 -15.97
CA GLU A 9 8.70 -35.57 -16.93
C GLU A 9 7.66 -34.46 -16.79
N LEU A 10 8.08 -33.33 -16.23
CA LEU A 10 7.30 -32.11 -16.28
C LEU A 10 7.24 -31.70 -17.75
N PRO A 11 6.04 -31.55 -18.35
CA PRO A 11 5.92 -31.13 -19.74
C PRO A 11 6.62 -29.78 -19.91
N ASP A 12 7.48 -29.69 -20.91
CA ASP A 12 8.22 -28.47 -21.24
C ASP A 12 7.21 -27.38 -21.66
N GLU A 13 6.80 -26.52 -20.73
CA GLU A 13 5.85 -25.41 -20.95
C GLU A 13 6.31 -24.45 -22.07
N ASP A 14 7.61 -24.45 -22.37
CA ASP A 14 8.21 -23.66 -23.44
C ASP A 14 7.77 -24.15 -24.84
N ASP A 15 7.62 -25.46 -25.06
CA ASP A 15 7.23 -26.03 -26.36
C ASP A 15 5.78 -25.66 -26.74
N ASP A 16 4.91 -25.55 -25.74
CA ASP A 16 3.51 -25.15 -25.94
C ASP A 16 3.43 -23.69 -26.41
N MET A 17 4.21 -22.77 -25.83
CA MET A 17 4.22 -21.36 -26.28
C MET A 17 4.72 -21.21 -27.72
N TYR A 18 5.78 -21.93 -28.10
CA TYR A 18 6.27 -21.91 -29.49
C TYR A 18 5.22 -22.41 -30.47
N SER A 19 4.42 -23.40 -30.09
CA SER A 19 3.32 -23.90 -30.93
C SER A 19 2.24 -22.84 -31.19
N TYR A 20 1.88 -22.01 -30.20
CA TYR A 20 0.92 -20.91 -30.35
C TYR A 20 1.46 -19.78 -31.24
N PHE A 21 2.74 -19.44 -31.12
CA PHE A 21 3.38 -18.48 -32.03
C PHE A 21 3.39 -19.00 -33.47
N ASN A 22 3.77 -20.26 -33.68
CA ASN A 22 3.73 -20.86 -35.03
C ASN A 22 2.32 -20.92 -35.61
N LYS A 23 1.31 -21.21 -34.78
CA LYS A 23 -0.09 -21.23 -35.20
C LYS A 23 -0.63 -19.83 -35.54
N SER A 24 -0.27 -18.80 -34.78
CA SER A 24 -0.68 -17.43 -35.07
C SER A 24 0.03 -16.87 -36.31
N ILE A 25 1.33 -17.16 -36.50
CA ILE A 25 2.07 -16.79 -37.71
C ILE A 25 1.46 -17.45 -38.94
N SER A 26 1.18 -18.75 -38.89
CA SER A 26 0.56 -19.47 -40.02
C SER A 26 -0.84 -18.95 -40.35
N ALA A 27 -1.66 -18.60 -39.34
CA ALA A 27 -2.98 -18.02 -39.57
C ALA A 27 -2.91 -16.61 -40.21
N VAL A 28 -1.99 -15.76 -39.76
CA VAL A 28 -1.79 -14.42 -40.36
C VAL A 28 -1.27 -14.56 -41.80
N GLN A 29 -0.36 -15.51 -42.04
CA GLN A 29 0.17 -15.77 -43.37
C GLN A 29 -0.89 -16.31 -44.33
N GLU A 30 -1.72 -17.25 -43.89
CA GLU A 30 -2.85 -17.78 -44.68
C GLU A 30 -3.84 -16.66 -45.07
N HIS A 31 -4.16 -15.76 -44.13
CA HIS A 31 -5.00 -14.61 -44.42
C HIS A 31 -4.34 -13.59 -45.34
N ALA A 32 -3.03 -13.35 -45.19
CA ALA A 32 -2.27 -12.48 -46.08
C ALA A 32 -2.23 -13.04 -47.51
N ASP A 33 -1.98 -14.35 -47.66
CA ASP A 33 -1.96 -15.04 -48.95
C ASP A 33 -3.33 -15.00 -49.62
N HIS A 34 -4.40 -15.26 -48.85
CA HIS A 34 -5.77 -15.14 -49.36
C HIS A 34 -6.10 -13.71 -49.79
N PHE A 35 -5.68 -12.71 -49.01
CA PHE A 35 -5.88 -11.30 -49.38
C PHE A 35 -5.11 -10.92 -50.65
N GLU A 36 -3.85 -11.35 -50.77
CA GLU A 36 -3.04 -11.11 -51.96
C GLU A 36 -3.73 -11.71 -53.19
N GLN A 37 -4.19 -12.95 -53.07
CA GLN A 37 -4.74 -13.69 -54.20
C GLN A 37 -6.11 -13.16 -54.63
N VAL A 38 -6.97 -12.80 -53.68
CA VAL A 38 -8.35 -12.36 -53.96
C VAL A 38 -8.45 -10.87 -54.27
N TYR A 39 -7.64 -10.01 -53.64
CA TYR A 39 -7.79 -8.56 -53.76
C TYR A 39 -6.59 -7.90 -54.46
N ALA A 40 -5.37 -8.21 -54.03
CA ALA A 40 -4.20 -7.48 -54.54
C ALA A 40 -3.91 -7.81 -56.02
N ARG A 41 -3.90 -9.11 -56.39
CA ARG A 41 -3.59 -9.54 -57.75
C ARG A 41 -4.60 -9.07 -58.80
N PRO A 42 -5.92 -9.18 -58.59
CA PRO A 42 -6.90 -8.68 -59.55
C PRO A 42 -6.84 -7.16 -59.66
N ALA A 43 -6.67 -6.43 -58.54
CA ALA A 43 -6.57 -4.98 -58.55
C ALA A 43 -5.34 -4.50 -59.35
N LEU A 44 -4.18 -5.14 -59.17
CA LEU A 44 -2.96 -4.82 -59.92
C LEU A 44 -3.10 -5.12 -61.43
N ARG A 45 -3.72 -6.23 -61.79
CA ARG A 45 -3.96 -6.55 -63.22
C ARG A 45 -4.93 -5.58 -63.86
N THR A 46 -5.99 -5.21 -63.14
CA THR A 46 -6.99 -4.25 -63.61
C THR A 46 -6.40 -2.85 -63.73
N SER A 47 -5.56 -2.44 -62.76
CA SER A 47 -4.89 -1.14 -62.83
C SER A 47 -3.93 -1.07 -64.00
N GLN A 48 -3.11 -2.10 -64.24
CA GLN A 48 -2.23 -2.17 -65.41
C GLN A 48 -2.99 -2.03 -66.72
N ALA A 49 -4.08 -2.79 -66.90
CA ALA A 49 -4.92 -2.68 -68.09
C ALA A 49 -5.52 -1.28 -68.25
N PHE A 50 -5.91 -0.62 -67.16
CA PHE A 50 -6.44 0.74 -67.19
C PHE A 50 -5.37 1.80 -67.53
N PHE A 51 -4.13 1.61 -67.10
CA PHE A 51 -3.00 2.47 -67.47
C PHE A 51 -2.68 2.37 -68.96
N ASP A 52 -2.78 1.16 -69.53
CA ASP A 52 -2.53 0.92 -70.96
C ASP A 52 -3.62 1.56 -71.85
N GLU A 53 -4.88 1.52 -71.42
CA GLU A 53 -6.00 2.04 -72.18
C GLU A 53 -6.12 3.58 -72.08
N HIS A 54 -5.87 4.16 -70.89
CA HIS A 54 -6.07 5.59 -70.62
C HIS A 54 -4.95 6.22 -69.73
N PRO A 55 -3.73 6.41 -70.26
CA PRO A 55 -2.57 6.84 -69.46
C PRO A 55 -2.73 8.23 -68.82
N ILE A 56 -3.46 9.15 -69.48
CA ILE A 56 -3.69 10.52 -68.97
C ILE A 56 -4.64 10.50 -67.76
N ALA A 57 -5.73 9.75 -67.84
CA ALA A 57 -6.68 9.65 -66.73
C ALA A 57 -6.07 8.92 -65.53
N ALA A 58 -5.31 7.85 -65.79
CA ALA A 58 -4.69 7.04 -64.77
C ALA A 58 -3.62 7.81 -63.96
N THR A 59 -2.77 8.62 -64.63
CA THR A 59 -1.80 9.49 -63.94
C THR A 59 -2.48 10.59 -63.13
N PHE A 60 -3.57 11.20 -63.62
CA PHE A 60 -4.37 12.16 -62.87
C PHE A 60 -4.95 11.55 -61.59
N ILE A 61 -5.56 10.36 -61.67
CA ILE A 61 -6.09 9.64 -60.52
C ILE A 61 -4.99 9.29 -59.53
N ALA A 62 -3.83 8.83 -59.99
CA ALA A 62 -2.71 8.48 -59.12
C ALA A 62 -2.20 9.69 -58.32
N ILE A 63 -2.01 10.84 -58.97
CA ILE A 63 -1.59 12.09 -58.32
C ILE A 63 -2.68 12.59 -57.38
N PHE A 64 -3.95 12.55 -57.81
CA PHE A 64 -5.09 12.94 -56.97
C PHE A 64 -5.18 12.08 -55.70
N LEU A 65 -5.05 10.75 -55.83
CA LEU A 65 -5.01 9.83 -54.70
C LEU A 65 -3.86 10.17 -53.77
N PHE A 66 -2.64 10.31 -54.30
CA PHE A 66 -1.46 10.63 -53.51
C PHE A 66 -1.60 11.97 -52.76
N LEU A 67 -2.08 13.01 -53.44
CA LEU A 67 -2.34 14.33 -52.85
C LEU A 67 -3.50 14.31 -51.86
N SER A 68 -4.49 13.43 -52.03
CA SER A 68 -5.64 13.29 -51.12
C SER A 68 -5.32 12.47 -49.87
N VAL A 69 -4.35 11.56 -49.92
CA VAL A 69 -3.91 10.77 -48.75
C VAL A 69 -3.35 11.69 -47.67
N VAL A 70 -2.60 12.74 -48.04
CA VAL A 70 -2.01 13.69 -47.07
C VAL A 70 -3.08 14.39 -46.21
N PRO A 71 -4.10 15.09 -46.77
CA PRO A 71 -5.12 15.74 -45.95
C PRO A 71 -6.01 14.73 -45.21
N VAL A 72 -6.29 13.55 -45.79
CA VAL A 72 -7.09 12.52 -45.10
C VAL A 72 -6.35 11.95 -43.89
N THR A 73 -5.07 11.59 -44.05
CA THR A 73 -4.25 11.08 -42.93
C THR A 73 -4.01 12.15 -41.88
N MET A 74 -3.77 13.41 -42.28
CA MET A 74 -3.65 14.53 -41.35
C MET A 74 -4.95 14.75 -40.56
N PHE A 75 -6.11 14.73 -41.23
CA PHE A 75 -7.40 14.84 -40.57
C PHE A 75 -7.64 13.69 -39.58
N LEU A 76 -7.33 12.45 -39.99
CA LEU A 76 -7.49 11.28 -39.14
C LEU A 76 -6.57 11.33 -37.92
N GLY A 77 -5.30 11.71 -38.12
CA GLY A 77 -4.33 11.88 -37.05
C GLY A 77 -4.73 12.98 -36.07
N LEU A 78 -5.15 14.14 -36.57
CA LEU A 78 -5.63 15.25 -35.74
C LEU A 78 -6.92 14.90 -34.99
N SER A 79 -7.85 14.19 -35.63
CA SER A 79 -9.08 13.73 -34.99
C SER A 79 -8.79 12.74 -33.86
N LEU A 80 -7.91 11.76 -34.09
CA LEU A 80 -7.49 10.80 -33.09
C LEU A 80 -6.75 11.50 -31.93
N PHE A 81 -5.85 12.42 -32.26
CA PHE A 81 -5.12 13.24 -31.28
C PHE A 81 -6.06 14.10 -30.43
N ALA A 82 -7.09 14.71 -31.06
CA ALA A 82 -8.11 15.46 -30.35
C ALA A 82 -8.87 14.56 -29.37
N VAL A 83 -9.36 13.40 -29.81
CA VAL A 83 -10.07 12.45 -28.92
C VAL A 83 -9.18 11.97 -27.77
N ALA A 84 -7.93 11.62 -28.06
CA ALA A 84 -6.97 11.18 -27.04
C ALA A 84 -6.67 12.29 -26.02
N SER A 85 -6.44 13.52 -26.48
CA SER A 85 -6.18 14.66 -25.61
C SER A 85 -7.40 15.03 -24.76
N PHE A 86 -8.62 15.02 -25.32
CA PHE A 86 -9.85 15.23 -24.54
C PHE A 86 -10.03 14.14 -23.47
N THR A 87 -9.77 12.88 -23.82
CA THR A 87 -9.86 11.76 -22.86
C THR A 87 -8.85 11.93 -21.72
N PHE A 88 -7.60 12.29 -22.06
CA PHE A 88 -6.56 12.55 -21.06
C PHE A 88 -6.91 13.72 -20.13
N VAL A 89 -7.42 14.82 -20.67
CA VAL A 89 -7.89 15.98 -19.89
C VAL A 89 -9.08 15.61 -19.01
N ALA A 90 -10.03 14.80 -19.51
CA ALA A 90 -11.16 14.33 -18.73
C ALA A 90 -10.73 13.42 -17.56
N LEU A 91 -9.79 12.49 -17.79
CA LEU A 91 -9.26 11.61 -16.75
C LEU A 91 -8.48 12.39 -15.70
N THR A 92 -7.56 13.26 -16.12
CA THR A 92 -6.76 14.08 -15.19
C THR A 92 -7.64 15.02 -14.36
N SER A 93 -8.61 15.70 -14.96
CA SER A 93 -9.55 16.55 -14.22
C SER A 93 -10.41 15.75 -13.24
N THR A 94 -10.87 14.55 -13.60
CA THR A 94 -11.63 13.66 -12.71
C THR A 94 -10.78 13.23 -11.51
N VAL A 95 -9.52 12.86 -11.72
CA VAL A 95 -8.59 12.47 -10.65
C VAL A 95 -8.32 13.64 -9.70
N ILE A 96 -8.05 14.83 -10.23
CA ILE A 96 -7.83 16.04 -9.42
C ILE A 96 -9.07 16.37 -8.60
N LEU A 97 -10.25 16.36 -9.22
CA LEU A 97 -11.51 16.66 -8.52
C LEU A 97 -11.81 15.63 -7.43
N SER A 98 -11.60 14.35 -7.70
CA SER A 98 -11.71 13.27 -6.72
C SER A 98 -10.77 13.49 -5.54
N ALA A 99 -9.50 13.82 -5.79
CA ALA A 99 -8.52 14.12 -4.75
C ALA A 99 -8.94 15.30 -3.88
N ILE A 100 -9.44 16.39 -4.48
CA ILE A 100 -9.95 17.56 -3.74
C ILE A 100 -11.12 17.16 -2.84
N VAL A 101 -12.08 16.38 -3.34
CA VAL A 101 -13.22 15.90 -2.56
C VAL A 101 -12.77 15.05 -1.39
N VAL A 102 -11.85 14.10 -1.60
CA VAL A 102 -11.30 13.24 -0.54
C VAL A 102 -10.58 14.07 0.52
N LEU A 103 -9.72 15.02 0.13
CA LEU A 103 -9.01 15.90 1.05
C LEU A 103 -9.97 16.82 1.84
N SER A 104 -11.03 17.30 1.20
CA SER A 104 -12.07 18.10 1.83
C SER A 104 -12.83 17.28 2.89
N LEU A 105 -13.24 16.04 2.55
CA LEU A 105 -13.89 15.12 3.48
C LEU A 105 -12.97 14.76 4.66
N LEU A 106 -11.68 14.52 4.40
CA LEU A 106 -10.71 14.25 5.46
C LEU A 106 -10.55 15.45 6.39
N SER A 107 -10.52 16.67 5.84
CA SER A 107 -10.45 17.90 6.64
C SER A 107 -11.71 18.09 7.50
N LEU A 108 -12.90 17.81 6.96
CA LEU A 108 -14.15 17.80 7.73
C LEU A 108 -14.16 16.73 8.82
N LEU A 109 -13.60 15.54 8.55
CA LEU A 109 -13.46 14.47 9.53
C LEU A 109 -12.56 14.91 10.70
N ILE A 110 -11.40 15.50 10.40
CA ILE A 110 -10.48 16.01 11.43
C ILE A 110 -11.15 17.12 12.25
N LEU A 111 -11.85 18.04 11.58
CA LEU A 111 -12.57 19.13 12.26
C LEU A 111 -13.66 18.60 13.19
N THR A 112 -14.47 17.64 12.73
CA THR A 112 -15.52 17.03 13.55
C THR A 112 -14.94 16.24 14.73
N LEU A 113 -13.84 15.52 14.54
CA LEU A 113 -13.09 14.89 15.62
C LEU A 113 -12.58 15.91 16.65
N LEU A 114 -12.07 17.06 16.19
CA LEU A 114 -11.59 18.11 17.09
C LEU A 114 -12.74 18.72 17.89
N ILE A 115 -13.88 19.01 17.25
CA ILE A 115 -15.08 19.55 17.92
C ILE A 115 -15.61 18.56 18.96
N THR A 116 -15.70 17.28 18.61
CA THR A 116 -16.18 16.23 19.53
C THR A 116 -15.21 16.00 20.68
N PHE A 117 -13.90 16.00 20.42
CA PHE A 117 -12.86 15.95 21.44
C PHE A 117 -12.95 17.15 22.40
N ALA A 118 -13.04 18.37 21.87
CA ALA A 118 -13.16 19.59 22.67
C ALA A 118 -14.45 19.59 23.50
N SER A 119 -15.57 19.13 22.91
CA SER A 119 -16.86 19.02 23.62
C SER A 119 -16.78 17.99 24.76
N SER A 120 -16.16 16.84 24.51
CA SER A 120 -15.93 15.80 25.51
C SER A 120 -15.04 16.29 26.66
N ALA A 121 -13.93 16.97 26.33
CA ALA A 121 -13.04 17.56 27.31
C ALA A 121 -13.76 18.63 28.14
N PHE A 122 -14.54 19.51 27.50
CA PHE A 122 -15.32 20.54 28.17
C PHE A 122 -16.36 19.93 29.14
N LEU A 123 -17.10 18.91 28.70
CA LEU A 123 -18.06 18.19 29.54
C LEU A 123 -17.37 17.51 30.73
N THR A 124 -16.20 16.92 30.51
CA THR A 124 -15.42 16.26 31.56
C THR A 124 -14.94 17.27 32.60
N ILE A 125 -14.33 18.38 32.16
CA ILE A 125 -13.88 19.47 33.03
C ILE A 125 -15.07 20.08 33.79
N SER A 126 -16.19 20.30 33.12
CA SER A 126 -17.42 20.82 33.73
C SER A 126 -17.95 19.87 34.80
N GLY A 127 -18.03 18.57 34.51
CA GLY A 127 -18.45 17.55 35.46
C GLY A 127 -17.53 17.48 36.69
N ILE A 128 -16.21 17.47 36.47
CA ILE A 128 -15.20 17.53 37.56
C ILE A 128 -15.39 18.80 38.39
N SER A 129 -15.62 19.94 37.74
CA SER A 129 -15.81 21.23 38.42
C SER A 129 -17.07 21.24 39.27
N ILE A 130 -18.20 20.75 38.75
CA ILE A 130 -19.48 20.65 39.47
C ILE A 130 -19.33 19.69 40.66
N TYR A 131 -18.75 18.52 40.45
CA TYR A 131 -18.50 17.55 41.50
C TYR A 131 -17.62 18.13 42.62
N SER A 132 -16.51 18.78 42.23
CA SER A 132 -15.58 19.43 43.16
C SER A 132 -16.28 20.53 43.96
N PHE A 133 -17.10 21.34 43.30
CA PHE A 133 -17.86 22.41 43.94
C PHE A 133 -18.92 21.87 44.90
N ALA A 134 -19.65 20.82 44.51
CA ALA A 134 -20.64 20.16 45.36
C ALA A 134 -19.99 19.53 46.60
N SER A 135 -18.84 18.86 46.42
CA SER A 135 -18.06 18.31 47.53
C SER A 135 -17.59 19.40 48.49
N LEU A 136 -17.03 20.49 47.97
CA LEU A 136 -16.58 21.63 48.78
C LEU A 136 -17.73 22.26 49.55
N LEU A 137 -18.89 22.45 48.93
CA LEU A 137 -20.09 22.96 49.62
C LEU A 137 -20.57 22.02 50.73
N ASN A 138 -20.51 20.71 50.52
CA ASN A 138 -20.88 19.74 51.53
C ASN A 138 -19.90 19.79 52.72
N LEU A 139 -18.59 19.84 52.46
CA LEU A 139 -17.57 19.97 53.51
C LEU A 139 -17.68 21.29 54.28
N LEU A 140 -17.94 22.42 53.59
CA LEU A 140 -18.16 23.71 54.24
C LEU A 140 -19.36 23.68 55.19
N ARG A 141 -20.42 22.97 54.80
CA ARG A 141 -21.63 22.85 55.62
C ARG A 141 -21.40 22.03 56.89
N ILE A 142 -20.55 21.00 56.83
CA ILE A 142 -20.28 20.09 57.95
C ILE A 142 -19.19 20.64 58.88
N TYR A 143 -18.08 21.15 58.31
CA TYR A 143 -16.86 21.50 59.05
C TYR A 143 -16.54 23.00 59.10
N GLY A 144 -17.33 23.85 58.43
CA GLY A 144 -17.07 25.29 58.37
C GLY A 144 -15.83 25.64 57.54
N SER A 145 -15.08 26.65 57.97
CA SER A 145 -13.89 27.15 57.24
C SER A 145 -12.73 26.14 57.21
N SER A 146 -12.63 25.24 58.18
CA SER A 146 -11.63 24.16 58.21
C SER A 146 -11.86 23.11 57.12
N GLY A 147 -13.04 23.07 56.48
CA GLY A 147 -13.32 22.14 55.39
C GLY A 147 -12.48 22.38 54.13
N VAL A 148 -11.97 23.59 53.91
CA VAL A 148 -11.21 23.94 52.69
C VAL A 148 -9.84 23.25 52.66
N SER A 149 -9.13 23.22 53.79
CA SER A 149 -7.82 22.56 53.86
C SER A 149 -7.95 21.04 53.70
N LEU A 150 -8.98 20.46 54.32
CA LEU A 150 -9.26 19.02 54.23
C LEU A 150 -9.65 18.62 52.79
N TRP A 151 -10.39 19.48 52.09
CA TRP A 151 -10.69 19.31 50.67
C TRP A 151 -9.43 19.40 49.79
N MET A 152 -8.51 20.33 50.08
CA MET A 152 -7.25 20.45 49.33
C MET A 152 -6.37 19.22 49.48
N ASP A 153 -6.25 18.67 50.70
CA ASP A 153 -5.49 17.43 50.93
C ASP A 153 -6.11 16.26 50.16
N GLN A 154 -7.44 16.12 50.19
CA GLN A 154 -8.14 15.09 49.42
C GLN A 154 -7.97 15.25 47.90
N MET A 155 -8.01 16.48 47.36
CA MET A 155 -7.80 16.69 45.93
C MET A 155 -6.35 16.50 45.50
N SER A 156 -5.40 16.87 46.36
CA SER A 156 -3.98 16.56 46.14
C SER A 156 -3.77 15.05 46.06
N GLU A 157 -4.35 14.29 46.99
CA GLU A 157 -4.26 12.83 47.00
C GLU A 157 -4.94 12.21 45.76
N LEU A 158 -6.07 12.74 45.28
CA LEU A 158 -6.73 12.24 44.07
C LEU A 158 -5.96 12.55 42.78
N ILE A 159 -5.33 13.73 42.67
CA ILE A 159 -4.61 14.14 41.46
C ILE A 159 -3.21 13.51 41.41
N PHE A 160 -2.50 13.46 42.54
CA PHE A 160 -1.12 12.98 42.61
C PHE A 160 -1.00 11.52 43.08
N GLY A 161 -1.96 11.00 43.84
CA GLY A 161 -1.96 9.61 44.35
C GLY A 161 -2.36 8.56 43.32
N ALA A 162 -2.81 8.96 42.13
CA ALA A 162 -3.11 8.03 41.03
C ALA A 162 -1.86 7.41 40.40
N PHE A 163 -0.65 7.89 40.73
CA PHE A 163 0.57 7.16 40.41
C PHE A 163 0.78 6.09 41.50
N PRO A 164 0.56 4.79 41.20
CA PRO A 164 0.93 3.74 42.12
C PRO A 164 2.45 3.87 42.31
N VAL A 165 2.86 4.36 43.47
CA VAL A 165 4.25 4.22 43.88
C VAL A 165 4.46 2.71 43.91
N PRO A 166 5.26 2.13 42.99
CA PRO A 166 5.51 0.71 43.01
C PRO A 166 5.97 0.39 44.43
N PRO A 167 5.38 -0.62 45.09
CA PRO A 167 5.70 -0.94 46.46
C PRO A 167 7.22 -0.99 46.55
N GLN A 168 7.79 -0.06 47.31
CA GLN A 168 9.21 -0.07 47.63
C GLN A 168 9.41 -1.44 48.26
N ILE A 169 9.93 -2.39 47.48
CA ILE A 169 10.40 -3.66 47.98
C ILE A 169 11.49 -3.25 48.93
N ASN A 170 11.16 -3.14 50.21
CA ASN A 170 12.11 -2.96 51.27
C ASN A 170 12.96 -4.24 51.24
N THR A 171 14.05 -4.20 50.48
CA THR A 171 15.12 -5.21 50.49
C THR A 171 15.84 -5.29 51.83
N ASN A 172 15.40 -4.50 52.82
CA ASN A 172 15.81 -4.59 54.23
C ASN A 172 14.94 -5.56 55.04
N ASP A 173 14.22 -6.48 54.42
CA ASP A 173 13.94 -7.78 55.06
C ASP A 173 15.28 -8.53 55.17
N GLU A 174 16.17 -8.02 56.02
CA GLU A 174 17.25 -8.78 56.62
C GLU A 174 16.57 -9.92 57.38
N ARG A 175 16.38 -11.06 56.70
CA ARG A 175 16.17 -12.32 57.38
C ARG A 175 17.26 -12.40 58.46
N PRO A 176 16.92 -12.53 59.74
CA PRO A 176 17.92 -12.86 60.74
C PRO A 176 18.62 -14.14 60.25
N LEU A 177 19.90 -14.02 59.90
CA LEU A 177 20.71 -15.15 59.46
C LEU A 177 20.53 -16.28 60.48
N SER A 178 20.15 -17.46 60.00
CA SER A 178 20.25 -18.67 60.82
C SER A 178 21.70 -18.82 61.24
N PRO A 179 22.01 -19.16 62.51
CA PRO A 179 23.37 -19.40 62.98
C PRO A 179 24.16 -20.43 62.16
N ASP A 180 23.46 -21.23 61.35
CA ASP A 180 24.02 -22.34 60.59
C ASP A 180 24.63 -21.92 59.23
N GLU A 181 24.40 -20.69 58.75
CA GLU A 181 24.98 -20.20 57.48
C GLU A 181 26.33 -19.46 57.66
N GLN A 182 26.74 -19.12 58.89
CA GLN A 182 28.03 -18.43 59.12
C GLN A 182 29.25 -19.36 58.95
N ASP A 183 29.06 -20.67 59.05
CA ASP A 183 30.16 -21.64 58.92
C ASP A 183 30.45 -22.03 57.46
N GLU A 184 29.55 -21.73 56.51
CA GLU A 184 29.77 -22.00 55.09
C GLU A 184 30.53 -20.88 54.36
N ALA A 185 30.40 -19.63 54.82
CA ALA A 185 31.11 -18.49 54.24
C ALA A 185 32.63 -18.48 54.50
N ARG A 186 33.12 -19.37 55.38
CA ARG A 186 34.55 -19.47 55.70
C ARG A 186 35.36 -20.30 54.69
N TRP A 187 34.70 -21.07 53.82
CA TRP A 187 35.38 -21.97 52.88
C TRP A 187 35.44 -21.46 51.43
N SER A 188 34.76 -20.36 51.10
CA SER A 188 34.74 -19.80 49.74
C SER A 188 35.89 -18.85 49.39
N ASP A 189 36.77 -18.54 50.35
CA ASP A 189 37.90 -17.59 50.15
C ASP A 189 39.19 -18.25 49.57
N VAL A 190 39.13 -19.51 49.12
CA VAL A 190 40.33 -20.30 48.73
C VAL A 190 40.25 -20.89 47.30
N GLN A 191 39.47 -20.29 46.40
CA GLN A 191 39.47 -20.67 44.98
C GLN A 191 38.96 -19.47 44.17
N ASP A 192 39.63 -18.90 43.18
CA ASP A 192 40.76 -19.31 42.39
C ASP A 192 41.23 -18.03 41.69
N GLY A 193 42.54 -17.78 41.68
CA GLY A 193 43.12 -16.73 40.88
C GLY A 193 43.34 -17.24 39.47
N THR A 194 42.66 -16.67 38.48
CA THR A 194 43.19 -16.61 37.13
C THR A 194 42.80 -15.30 36.45
N ASP A 195 43.86 -14.73 35.87
CA ASP A 195 44.05 -13.41 35.29
C ASP A 195 43.24 -13.15 33.99
N PRO A 196 43.24 -11.89 33.50
CA PRO A 196 42.39 -11.36 32.45
C PRO A 196 42.95 -11.64 31.05
N HIS A 197 42.07 -11.78 30.07
CA HIS A 197 42.41 -11.54 28.66
C HIS A 197 41.17 -11.18 27.85
N ASP A 198 41.22 -9.95 27.33
CA ASP A 198 40.83 -9.45 26.01
C ASP A 198 39.85 -10.23 25.12
N LEU A 199 39.08 -9.44 24.36
CA LEU A 199 38.71 -9.51 22.93
C LEU A 199 37.25 -9.03 22.79
N ASP A 200 36.99 -7.78 22.38
CA ASP A 200 37.16 -7.21 21.03
C ASP A 200 36.53 -8.04 19.90
N SER A 201 35.32 -7.64 19.50
CA SER A 201 34.70 -7.78 18.17
C SER A 201 33.27 -7.24 18.30
N GLY A 202 32.79 -6.26 17.52
CA GLY A 202 33.07 -6.03 16.11
C GLY A 202 32.01 -6.73 15.25
N ALA A 203 31.47 -6.00 14.27
CA ALA A 203 30.49 -6.37 13.23
C ALA A 203 29.01 -6.26 13.66
N GLU A 204 28.22 -5.30 13.15
CA GLU A 204 27.83 -5.09 11.74
C GLU A 204 27.23 -6.34 11.08
N HIS A 205 25.90 -6.34 10.93
CA HIS A 205 25.13 -7.04 9.89
C HIS A 205 23.71 -6.43 9.91
N GLU A 206 23.34 -5.61 8.91
CA GLU A 206 22.76 -5.99 7.62
C GLU A 206 21.48 -6.84 7.69
N GLY A 207 20.46 -6.40 6.96
CA GLY A 207 19.20 -7.13 6.72
C GLY A 207 18.03 -6.15 6.58
N LEU A 208 17.93 -5.39 5.49
CA LEU A 208 17.34 -5.83 4.22
C LEU A 208 16.00 -6.56 4.41
N ALA A 209 14.91 -5.79 4.45
CA ALA A 209 13.55 -6.29 4.29
C ALA A 209 12.81 -5.44 3.24
N THR A 210 12.88 -5.90 1.98
CA THR A 210 11.73 -5.83 1.05
C THR A 210 11.36 -7.29 0.81
N PRO A 211 10.07 -7.67 0.89
CA PRO A 211 9.21 -7.54 -0.28
C PRO A 211 7.74 -7.28 0.06
N SER A 212 7.08 -6.37 -0.66
CA SER A 212 5.62 -6.38 -0.72
C SER A 212 5.21 -6.72 -2.15
N SER A 213 4.82 -7.97 -2.33
CA SER A 213 4.22 -8.49 -3.56
C SER A 213 2.90 -7.75 -3.81
N ILE A 214 2.86 -6.95 -4.87
CA ILE A 214 1.59 -6.44 -5.38
C ILE A 214 1.00 -7.54 -6.25
N HIS A 215 0.01 -8.17 -5.64
CA HIS A 215 -0.95 -9.11 -6.17
C HIS A 215 -1.62 -8.56 -7.45
N GLU A 216 -1.39 -9.21 -8.59
CA GLU A 216 -2.20 -9.04 -9.79
C GLU A 216 -3.58 -9.69 -9.56
N PRO A 217 -4.70 -8.98 -9.78
CA PRO A 217 -6.01 -9.62 -9.88
C PRO A 217 -6.19 -10.17 -11.29
N SER A 218 -6.27 -11.50 -11.37
CA SER A 218 -6.77 -12.28 -12.50
C SER A 218 -8.18 -11.80 -12.88
N PHE A 219 -8.28 -11.05 -13.98
CA PHE A 219 -9.58 -10.67 -14.55
C PHE A 219 -10.12 -11.85 -15.35
N LYS A 220 -11.13 -12.49 -14.78
CA LYS A 220 -11.84 -13.64 -15.32
C LYS A 220 -12.76 -13.16 -16.44
N ASP A 221 -12.39 -13.55 -17.65
CA ASP A 221 -13.22 -13.49 -18.85
C ASP A 221 -14.55 -14.19 -18.59
N ASN A 222 -15.64 -13.44 -18.65
CA ASN A 222 -17.00 -13.93 -18.60
C ASN A 222 -17.65 -13.57 -19.93
N GLY A 223 -17.33 -14.35 -20.95
CA GLY A 223 -18.20 -14.51 -22.09
C GLY A 223 -19.49 -15.17 -21.63
N ASP A 224 -20.63 -14.50 -21.80
CA ASP A 224 -21.86 -15.16 -22.23
C ASP A 224 -22.94 -14.16 -22.69
N SER A 225 -23.66 -14.58 -23.72
CA SER A 225 -25.08 -14.36 -23.96
C SER A 225 -25.55 -13.15 -24.79
N ARG A 226 -25.65 -13.44 -26.10
CA ARG A 226 -26.81 -13.26 -27.02
C ARG A 226 -26.58 -12.44 -28.27
#